data_AF-A0A8J7K6A4-F1
#
_entry.id   AF-A0A8J7K6A4-F1
#
_cell.length_a   1.000
_cell.length_b   1.000
_cell.length_c   1.000
_cell.angle_alpha   90.00
_cell.angle_beta   90.00
_cell.angle_gamma   90.00
#
_symmetry.space_group_name_H-M   'P 1'
#
loop_
_entity.id
_entity.type
_entity.pdbx_description
1 polymer ?
#
loop_
_entity_poly.entity_id
_entity_poly.type
_entity_poly.pdbx_seq_one_letter_code
_entity_poly.pdbx_strand_id
1 'polypeptide(L)'
;MGQYERLILMAEDELTQYSTDARKIEKLRQKIGLSVSAAEQQRIKAQLQAELPDGGLAKLVETQRQTVALPFWGIAGLGLLLGISFMQPVDFLATIIGTALAIAIQKWGWKLEAKRLVLKTLEDIEERVRNPAKT
;
A
#
# COMPACT_ATOMS: atom_id res chain seq x y z
N MET A 1 -8.59 5.89 16.22
CA MET A 1 -8.39 5.05 15.03
C MET A 1 -9.76 4.59 14.56
N GLY A 2 -10.22 5.05 13.39
CA GLY A 2 -11.50 4.63 12.82
C GLY A 2 -11.45 3.18 12.32
N GLN A 3 -12.62 2.60 12.04
CA GLN A 3 -12.73 1.24 11.47
C GLN A 3 -11.99 1.13 10.14
N TYR A 4 -12.01 2.19 9.34
CA TYR A 4 -11.28 2.33 8.07
C TYR A 4 -9.76 2.15 8.22
N GLU A 5 -9.10 3.00 9.02
CA GLU A 5 -7.67 2.86 9.33
C GLU A 5 -7.32 1.48 9.88
N ARG A 6 -8.18 0.91 10.73
CA ARG A 6 -7.93 -0.41 11.31
C ARG A 6 -7.88 -1.50 10.24
N LEU A 7 -8.75 -1.44 9.23
CA LEU A 7 -8.74 -2.37 8.11
C LEU A 7 -7.50 -2.21 7.23
N ILE A 8 -7.06 -0.97 6.98
CA ILE A 8 -5.83 -0.71 6.23
C ILE A 8 -4.64 -1.30 6.97
N LEU A 9 -4.51 -1.05 8.28
CA LEU A 9 -3.42 -1.62 9.10
C LEU A 9 -3.44 -3.16 9.08
N MET A 10 -4.62 -3.78 9.23
CA MET A 10 -4.72 -5.23 9.09
C MET A 10 -4.28 -5.71 7.72
N ALA A 11 -4.64 -5.02 6.64
CA ALA A 11 -4.21 -5.38 5.29
C ALA A 11 -2.70 -5.19 5.08
N GLU A 12 -2.09 -4.16 5.68
CA GLU A 12 -0.64 -3.98 5.69
C GLU A 12 0.07 -5.17 6.36
N ASP A 13 -0.47 -5.67 7.49
CA ASP A 13 0.05 -6.88 8.13
C ASP A 13 -0.04 -8.09 7.18
N GLU A 14 -1.18 -8.30 6.52
CA GLU A 14 -1.37 -9.42 5.59
C GLU A 14 -0.41 -9.36 4.39
N LEU A 15 -0.12 -8.16 3.87
CA LEU A 15 0.85 -7.96 2.79
C LEU A 15 2.25 -8.42 3.14
N THR A 16 2.63 -8.33 4.42
CA THR A 16 3.95 -8.75 4.90
C THR A 16 3.99 -10.22 5.33
N GLN A 17 2.86 -10.76 5.81
CA GLN A 17 2.77 -12.12 6.32
C GLN A 17 2.61 -13.18 5.23
N TYR A 18 1.88 -12.88 4.16
CA TYR A 18 1.54 -13.86 3.13
C TYR A 18 2.08 -13.45 1.75
N SER A 19 2.64 -14.43 1.03
CA SER A 19 3.21 -14.20 -0.30
C SER A 19 2.16 -14.21 -1.42
N THR A 20 1.05 -14.94 -1.24
CA THR A 20 0.02 -15.12 -2.28
C THR A 20 -1.22 -14.29 -2.00
N ASP A 21 -1.75 -13.66 -3.05
CA ASP A 21 -2.95 -12.83 -2.94
C ASP A 21 -4.17 -13.61 -2.46
N ALA A 22 -4.31 -14.88 -2.85
CA ALA A 22 -5.39 -15.75 -2.38
C ALA A 22 -5.36 -15.92 -0.85
N ARG A 23 -4.18 -16.13 -0.26
CA ARG A 23 -4.04 -16.28 1.20
C ARG A 23 -4.27 -14.97 1.93
N LYS A 24 -3.75 -13.85 1.40
CA LYS A 24 -4.00 -12.51 1.96
C LYS A 24 -5.50 -12.21 2.01
N ILE A 25 -6.22 -12.44 0.92
CA ILE A 25 -7.67 -12.22 0.82
C ILE A 25 -8.42 -13.15 1.78
N GLU A 26 -8.08 -14.44 1.81
CA GLU A 26 -8.73 -15.42 2.70
C GLU A 26 -8.63 -15.01 4.18
N LYS A 27 -7.44 -14.61 4.63
CA LYS A 27 -7.16 -14.23 6.01
C LYS A 27 -7.76 -12.89 6.38
N LEU A 28 -7.64 -11.90 5.50
CA LEU A 28 -8.25 -10.59 5.70
C LEU A 28 -9.78 -10.71 5.75
N ARG A 29 -10.38 -11.57 4.92
CA ARG A 29 -11.82 -11.84 4.91
C ARG A 29 -12.30 -12.37 6.24
N GLN A 30 -11.62 -13.37 6.81
CA GLN A 30 -11.98 -13.92 8.12
C GLN A 30 -11.97 -12.82 9.19
N LYS A 31 -10.95 -11.95 9.18
CA LYS A 31 -10.86 -10.81 10.11
C LYS A 31 -11.98 -9.80 9.89
N ILE A 32 -12.28 -9.42 8.65
CA ILE A 32 -13.35 -8.47 8.31
C ILE A 32 -14.72 -9.02 8.71
N GLY A 33 -15.01 -10.29 8.39
CA GLY A 33 -16.29 -10.92 8.70
C GLY A 33 -16.59 -11.01 10.20
N LEU A 34 -15.56 -11.08 11.04
CA LEU A 34 -15.70 -11.10 12.50
C LEU A 34 -15.78 -9.70 13.13
N SER A 35 -15.26 -8.66 12.46
CA SER A 35 -15.04 -7.35 13.08
C SER A 35 -15.81 -6.19 12.44
N VAL A 36 -16.42 -6.37 11.27
CA VAL A 36 -17.06 -5.30 10.50
C VAL A 36 -18.46 -5.72 10.07
N SER A 37 -19.47 -4.89 10.35
CA SER A 37 -20.85 -5.13 9.89
C SER A 37 -20.99 -4.96 8.38
N ALA A 38 -21.99 -5.59 7.76
CA ALA A 38 -22.23 -5.48 6.32
C ALA A 38 -22.45 -4.02 5.85
N ALA A 39 -23.11 -3.20 6.67
CA ALA A 39 -23.33 -1.78 6.37
C ALA A 39 -22.01 -0.99 6.35
N GLU A 40 -21.09 -1.28 7.28
CA GLU A 40 -19.77 -0.67 7.32
C GLU A 40 -18.89 -1.13 6.17
N GLN A 41 -18.96 -2.42 5.79
CA GLN A 41 -18.26 -2.96 4.63
C GLN A 41 -18.62 -2.19 3.36
N GLN A 42 -19.91 -1.92 3.13
CA GLN A 42 -20.37 -1.14 1.97
C GLN A 42 -19.87 0.31 2.01
N ARG A 43 -19.91 0.96 3.19
CA ARG A 43 -19.40 2.34 3.35
C ARG A 43 -17.91 2.43 3.06
N ILE A 44 -17.13 1.51 3.63
CA ILE A 44 -15.67 1.46 3.44
C ILE A 44 -15.34 1.14 1.98
N LYS A 45 -16.07 0.22 1.35
CA LYS A 45 -15.92 -0.08 -0.08
C LYS A 45 -16.12 1.17 -0.94
N ALA A 46 -17.21 1.90 -0.72
CA ALA A 46 -17.50 3.14 -1.47
C ALA A 46 -16.41 4.20 -1.25
N GLN A 47 -15.92 4.36 -0.03
CA GLN A 47 -14.81 5.25 0.27
C GLN A 47 -13.52 4.82 -0.43
N LEU A 48 -13.17 3.53 -0.40
CA LEU A 48 -11.99 3.00 -1.08
C LEU A 48 -12.06 3.18 -2.59
N GLN A 49 -13.23 2.95 -3.21
CA GLN A 49 -13.43 3.17 -4.64
C GLN A 49 -13.29 4.64 -5.03
N ALA A 50 -13.70 5.57 -4.16
CA ALA A 50 -13.51 7.01 -4.40
C ALA A 50 -12.05 7.45 -4.20
N GLU A 51 -11.32 6.86 -3.26
CA GLU A 51 -9.94 7.22 -2.93
C GLU A 51 -8.89 6.54 -3.80
N LEU A 52 -9.17 5.33 -4.31
CA LEU A 52 -8.22 4.56 -5.09
C LEU A 52 -8.25 5.01 -6.55
N PRO A 53 -7.15 5.56 -7.08
CA PRO A 53 -7.07 5.87 -8.49
C PRO A 53 -6.97 4.58 -9.31
N ASP A 54 -7.67 4.56 -10.44
CA ASP A 54 -7.63 3.43 -11.39
C ASP A 54 -6.44 3.49 -12.36
N GLY A 55 -5.70 4.61 -12.40
CA GLY A 55 -4.58 4.78 -13.32
C GLY A 55 -3.52 5.82 -12.90
N GLY A 56 -2.56 6.05 -13.80
CA GLY A 56 -1.52 7.08 -13.67
C GLY A 56 -0.40 6.74 -12.68
N LEU A 57 0.22 7.79 -12.12
CA LEU A 57 1.36 7.68 -11.22
C LEU A 57 1.06 6.86 -9.96
N ALA A 58 -0.14 6.96 -9.41
CA ALA A 58 -0.51 6.20 -8.22
C ALA A 58 -0.59 4.69 -8.51
N LYS A 59 -1.11 4.27 -9.68
CA LYS A 59 -1.09 2.86 -10.05
C LYS A 59 0.33 2.34 -10.32
N LEU A 60 1.18 3.20 -10.89
CA LEU A 60 2.59 2.89 -11.07
C LEU A 60 3.30 2.73 -9.72
N VAL A 61 3.05 3.62 -8.76
CA VAL A 61 3.64 3.54 -7.41
C VAL A 61 3.13 2.32 -6.64
N GLU A 62 1.86 1.97 -6.77
CA GLU A 62 1.31 0.74 -6.19
C GLU A 62 1.99 -0.52 -6.73
N THR A 63 2.10 -0.64 -8.06
CA THR A 63 2.58 -1.87 -8.71
C THR A 63 4.09 -1.97 -8.79
N GLN A 64 4.77 -0.83 -8.87
CA GLN A 64 6.21 -0.74 -9.12
C GLN A 64 6.90 0.18 -8.12
N ARG A 65 6.49 0.14 -6.83
CA ARG A 65 7.06 0.99 -5.77
C ARG A 65 8.59 1.02 -5.73
N GLN A 66 9.23 -0.13 -5.97
CA GLN A 66 10.69 -0.23 -5.98
C GLN A 66 11.27 0.54 -7.18
N THR A 67 10.72 0.34 -8.39
CA THR A 67 11.11 1.04 -9.61
C THR A 67 10.98 2.55 -9.47
N VAL A 68 9.89 3.04 -8.86
CA VAL A 68 9.67 4.49 -8.68
C VAL A 68 10.58 5.06 -7.60
N ALA A 69 10.93 4.29 -6.57
CA ALA A 69 11.83 4.73 -5.50
C ALA A 69 13.33 4.68 -5.89
N LEU A 70 13.70 3.82 -6.84
CA LEU A 70 15.10 3.59 -7.25
C LEU A 70 15.86 4.88 -7.64
N PRO A 71 15.30 5.80 -8.45
CA PRO A 71 15.97 7.06 -8.78
C PRO A 71 16.33 7.88 -7.54
N PHE A 72 15.47 7.88 -6.51
CA PHE A 72 15.68 8.62 -5.27
C PHE A 72 16.72 7.96 -4.37
N TRP A 73 16.76 6.61 -4.34
CA TRP A 73 17.88 5.88 -3.74
C TRP A 73 19.20 6.16 -4.47
N GLY A 74 19.17 6.33 -5.80
CA GLY A 74 20.31 6.77 -6.60
C GLY A 74 20.81 8.15 -6.21
N ILE A 75 19.91 9.13 -6.07
CA ILE A 75 20.25 10.48 -5.58
C ILE A 75 20.82 10.41 -4.17
N ALA A 76 20.22 9.60 -3.30
CA ALA A 76 20.71 9.42 -1.93
C ALA A 76 22.15 8.87 -1.91
N GLY A 77 22.40 7.78 -2.64
CA GLY A 77 23.70 7.14 -2.70
C GLY A 77 24.77 8.03 -3.35
N LEU A 78 24.45 8.68 -4.47
CA LEU A 78 25.39 9.58 -5.15
C LEU A 78 25.67 10.83 -4.32
N GLY A 79 24.65 11.43 -3.70
CA GLY A 79 24.84 12.55 -2.79
C GLY A 79 25.76 12.17 -1.63
N LEU A 80 25.62 10.96 -1.07
CA LEU A 80 26.48 10.55 0.03
C LEU A 80 27.92 10.38 -0.44
N LEU A 81 28.11 9.70 -1.58
CA LEU A 81 29.44 9.45 -2.17
C LEU A 81 30.15 10.75 -2.55
N LEU A 82 29.46 11.70 -3.17
CA LEU A 82 30.02 13.00 -3.55
C LEU A 82 30.26 13.88 -2.32
N GLY A 83 29.33 13.87 -1.36
CA GLY A 83 29.46 14.61 -0.11
C GLY A 83 30.69 14.20 0.69
N ILE A 84 30.95 12.91 0.83
CA ILE A 84 32.17 12.44 1.52
C ILE A 84 33.45 12.66 0.68
N SER A 85 33.35 12.62 -0.65
CA SER A 85 34.52 12.70 -1.54
C SER A 85 34.99 14.15 -1.76
N PHE A 86 34.05 15.09 -1.86
CA PHE A 86 34.32 16.50 -2.18
C PHE A 86 33.96 17.46 -1.04
N MET A 87 33.46 16.96 0.09
CA MET A 87 33.07 17.75 1.28
C MET A 87 32.08 18.88 0.97
N GLN A 88 31.24 18.71 -0.07
CA GLN A 88 30.26 19.71 -0.47
C GLN A 88 28.97 19.58 0.36
N PRO A 89 28.55 20.62 1.08
CA PRO A 89 27.32 20.58 1.90
C PRO A 89 26.05 20.25 1.11
N VAL A 90 26.00 20.65 -0.17
CA VAL A 90 24.84 20.42 -1.05
C VAL A 90 24.62 18.93 -1.32
N ASP A 91 25.69 18.14 -1.40
CA ASP A 91 25.59 16.71 -1.65
C ASP A 91 25.02 15.95 -0.43
N PHE A 92 25.31 16.43 0.79
CA PHE A 92 24.65 15.92 2.01
C PHE A 92 23.17 16.28 2.04
N LEU A 93 22.77 17.46 1.57
CA LEU A 93 21.36 17.81 1.41
C LEU A 93 20.66 16.89 0.39
N ALA A 94 21.31 16.65 -0.76
CA ALA A 94 20.82 15.70 -1.76
C ALA A 94 20.64 14.30 -1.18
N THR A 95 21.59 13.85 -0.34
CA THR A 95 21.51 12.57 0.38
C THR A 95 20.24 12.45 1.22
N ILE A 96 20.00 13.47 2.05
CA ILE A 96 18.86 13.50 2.99
C ILE A 96 17.54 13.54 2.21
N ILE A 97 17.43 14.43 1.23
CA ILE A 97 16.21 14.59 0.44
C ILE A 97 15.92 13.33 -0.39
N GLY A 98 16.94 12.77 -1.05
CA GLY A 98 16.81 11.53 -1.82
C GLY A 98 16.31 10.37 -0.95
N THR A 99 16.90 10.20 0.23
CA THR A 99 16.50 9.15 1.17
C THR A 99 15.06 9.36 1.65
N ALA A 100 14.70 10.59 2.04
CA ALA A 100 13.36 10.92 2.51
C ALA A 100 12.29 10.65 1.44
N LEU A 101 12.55 11.05 0.19
CA LEU A 101 11.64 10.81 -0.94
C LEU A 101 11.50 9.33 -1.26
N ALA A 102 12.60 8.58 -1.27
CA ALA A 102 12.57 7.13 -1.50
C ALA A 102 11.67 6.42 -0.48
N ILE A 103 11.87 6.71 0.81
CA ILE A 103 11.08 6.15 1.91
C ILE A 103 9.60 6.56 1.78
N ALA A 104 9.33 7.83 1.45
CA ALA A 104 7.97 8.33 1.31
C ALA A 104 7.21 7.62 0.17
N ILE A 105 7.85 7.43 -0.99
CA ILE A 105 7.27 6.72 -2.13
C ILE A 105 7.00 5.25 -1.79
N GLN A 106 7.94 4.59 -1.12
CA GLN A 106 7.75 3.19 -0.72
C GLN A 106 6.59 3.02 0.27
N LYS A 107 6.49 3.90 1.27
CA LYS A 107 5.36 3.93 2.22
C LYS A 107 4.04 4.20 1.51
N TRP A 108 4.02 5.13 0.56
CA TRP A 108 2.83 5.42 -0.23
C TRP A 108 2.38 4.23 -1.06
N GLY A 109 3.31 3.56 -1.75
CA GLY A 109 3.04 2.35 -2.52
C GLY A 109 2.47 1.21 -1.68
N TRP A 110 3.03 0.98 -0.49
CA TRP A 110 2.48 -0.02 0.45
C TRP A 110 1.07 0.31 0.91
N LYS A 111 0.80 1.58 1.26
CA LYS A 111 -0.53 2.00 1.68
C LYS A 111 -1.56 1.85 0.56
N LEU A 112 -1.17 2.14 -0.69
CA LEU A 112 -2.03 1.94 -1.87
C LEU A 112 -2.33 0.46 -2.09
N GLU A 113 -1.31 -0.40 -1.98
CA GLU A 113 -1.47 -1.86 -2.11
C GLU A 113 -2.40 -2.42 -1.01
N ALA A 114 -2.26 -1.95 0.23
CA ALA A 114 -3.10 -2.36 1.35
C ALA A 114 -4.57 -1.97 1.13
N LYS A 115 -4.82 -0.71 0.75
CA LYS A 115 -6.16 -0.24 0.38
C LYS A 115 -6.78 -1.09 -0.74
N ARG A 116 -5.99 -1.42 -1.78
CA ARG A 116 -6.42 -2.27 -2.90
C ARG A 116 -6.75 -3.69 -2.44
N LEU A 117 -5.97 -4.25 -1.51
CA LEU A 117 -6.22 -5.56 -0.92
C LEU A 117 -7.53 -5.58 -0.11
N VAL A 118 -7.81 -4.54 0.69
CA VAL A 118 -9.09 -4.39 1.38
C VAL A 118 -10.23 -4.35 0.38
N LEU A 119 -10.13 -3.52 -0.66
CA LEU A 119 -11.17 -3.41 -1.69
C LEU A 119 -11.48 -4.76 -2.35
N LYS A 120 -10.44 -5.47 -2.81
CA LYS A 120 -10.59 -6.82 -3.40
C LYS A 120 -11.23 -7.82 -2.43
N THR A 121 -10.90 -7.72 -1.14
CA THR A 121 -11.45 -8.63 -0.12
C THR A 121 -12.93 -8.34 0.15
N LEU A 122 -13.33 -7.07 0.17
CA LEU A 122 -14.73 -6.67 0.27
C LEU A 122 -15.53 -7.13 -0.95
N GLU A 123 -14.93 -7.09 -2.15
CA GLU A 123 -15.52 -7.62 -3.38
C GLU A 123 -15.68 -9.15 -3.34
N ASP A 124 -14.68 -9.90 -2.86
CA ASP A 124 -14.77 -11.36 -2.69
C ASP A 124 -15.85 -11.75 -1.67
N ILE A 125 -16.01 -10.99 -0.57
CA ILE A 125 -17.10 -11.19 0.39
C ILE A 125 -18.45 -11.02 -0.30
N GLU A 126 -18.63 -9.93 -1.04
CA GLU A 126 -19.90 -9.62 -1.72
C GLU A 126 -20.24 -10.65 -2.78
N GLU A 127 -19.26 -11.10 -3.57
CA GLU A 127 -19.47 -12.14 -4.59
C GLU A 127 -19.93 -13.47 -3.96
N ARG A 128 -19.35 -13.85 -2.81
CA ARG A 128 -19.73 -15.08 -2.08
C ARG A 128 -21.11 -14.99 -1.44
N VAL A 129 -21.47 -13.82 -0.91
CA VAL A 129 -22.83 -13.58 -0.38
C VAL A 129 -23.85 -13.64 -1.51
N ARG A 130 -23.54 -13.08 -2.69
CA ARG A 130 -24.42 -13.11 -3.86
C ARG A 130 -24.51 -14.51 -4.48
N ASN A 131 -23.44 -15.30 -4.42
CA ASN A 131 -23.36 -16.61 -5.08
C ASN A 131 -22.86 -17.71 -4.13
N PRO A 132 -23.70 -18.18 -3.18
CA PRO A 132 -23.33 -19.15 -2.16
C PRO A 132 -23.02 -20.55 -2.73
N ALA A 133 -23.30 -20.81 -4.01
CA ALA A 133 -23.04 -22.10 -4.66
C ALA A 133 -21.60 -22.28 -5.19
N LYS A 134 -20.76 -21.24 -5.11
CA LYS A 134 -19.37 -21.22 -5.63
C LYS A 134 -18.28 -21.47 -4.58
N THR A 135 -18.65 -21.83 -3.34
CA THR A 135 -17.72 -22.09 -2.23
C THR A 135 -17.03 -23.43 -2.30
#